data_AF-A0A955BEZ2-F1
#
_entry.id   AF-A0A955BEZ2-F1
#
_cell.length_a   1.000
_cell.length_b   1.000
_cell.length_c   1.000
_cell.angle_alpha   90.00
_cell.angle_beta   90.00
_cell.angle_gamma   90.00
#
_symmetry.space_group_name_H-M   'P 1'
#
loop_
_entity.id
_entity.type
_entity.pdbx_description
1 polymer ?
#
loop_
_entity_poly.entity_id
_entity_poly.type
_entity_poly.pdbx_seq_one_letter_code
_entity_poly.pdbx_strand_id
1 'polypeptide(L)'
;ISCPSCSRVENEAFVDLAQQVKEMTRYAKDHAITIAVMGCRVNGPGETDDADLGLWCGPNFVNLKRGGEELGAFPYTEILPQLKAELDKLVAAKAQHA
;
A
#
# COMPACT_ATOMS: atom_id res chain seq x y z
N ILE A 1 8.16 1.37 -2.55
CA ILE A 1 8.90 0.47 -3.47
C ILE A 1 7.87 -0.14 -4.42
N SER A 2 8.12 -0.12 -5.74
CA SER A 2 7.22 -0.67 -6.76
C SER A 2 7.95 -1.64 -7.68
N CYS A 3 7.43 -2.85 -7.85
CA CYS A 3 8.00 -3.87 -8.74
C CYS A 3 7.98 -3.38 -10.22
N PRO A 4 9.10 -3.50 -10.96
CA PRO A 4 9.16 -3.10 -12.36
C PRO A 4 8.42 -4.11 -13.23
N SER A 5 7.33 -3.67 -13.86
CA SER A 5 6.74 -4.25 -15.09
C SER A 5 6.77 -5.79 -15.17
N CYS A 6 5.87 -6.47 -14.45
CA CYS A 6 5.62 -7.89 -14.70
C CYS A 6 4.52 -8.02 -15.75
N SER A 7 4.75 -8.82 -16.80
CA SER A 7 3.78 -9.15 -17.86
C SER A 7 2.50 -9.87 -17.38
N ARG A 8 2.35 -10.05 -16.07
CA ARG A 8 1.22 -10.70 -15.39
C ARG A 8 0.24 -9.71 -14.74
N VAL A 9 0.52 -8.41 -14.85
CA VAL A 9 -0.36 -7.36 -14.32
C VAL A 9 -1.05 -6.74 -15.52
N GLU A 10 -2.38 -6.86 -15.61
CA GLU A 10 -3.21 -6.09 -16.55
C GLU A 10 -3.10 -4.62 -16.11
N ASN A 11 -2.23 -3.87 -16.80
CA ASN A 11 -1.35 -2.86 -16.19
C ASN A 11 -1.85 -1.40 -16.27
N GLU A 12 -3.16 -1.18 -16.19
CA GLU A 12 -3.72 0.18 -16.02
C GLU A 12 -4.15 0.39 -14.56
N ALA A 13 -4.97 -0.52 -14.02
CA ALA A 13 -5.48 -0.41 -12.65
C ALA A 13 -4.37 -0.36 -11.57
N PHE A 14 -3.26 -1.08 -11.77
CA PHE A 14 -2.11 -1.00 -10.85
C PHE A 14 -1.38 0.33 -10.96
N VAL A 15 -1.11 0.82 -12.17
CA VAL A 15 -0.40 2.08 -12.38
C VAL A 15 -1.20 3.23 -11.79
N ASP A 16 -2.51 3.23 -12.06
CA ASP A 16 -3.44 4.21 -11.50
C ASP A 16 -3.49 4.14 -9.98
N LEU A 17 -3.54 2.94 -9.39
CA LEU A 17 -3.52 2.78 -7.94
C LEU A 17 -2.20 3.29 -7.35
N ALA A 18 -1.06 2.94 -7.92
CA ALA A 18 0.24 3.38 -7.43
C ALA A 18 0.39 4.91 -7.48
N GLN A 19 -0.12 5.54 -8.54
CA GLN A 19 -0.18 7.00 -8.65
C GLN A 19 -1.10 7.62 -7.60
N GLN A 20 -2.31 7.08 -7.41
CA GLN A 20 -3.26 7.55 -6.42
C GLN A 20 -2.73 7.40 -5.00
N VAL A 21 -2.08 6.27 -4.68
CA VAL A 21 -1.40 6.06 -3.39
C VAL A 21 -0.33 7.14 -3.20
N LYS A 22 0.56 7.33 -4.18
CA LYS A 22 1.63 8.34 -4.09
C LYS A 22 1.09 9.75 -3.86
N GLU A 23 0.00 10.12 -4.52
CA GLU A 23 -0.62 11.44 -4.35
C GLU A 23 -1.28 11.58 -2.98
N MET A 24 -2.09 10.59 -2.60
CA MET A 24 -2.81 10.58 -1.32
C MET A 24 -1.83 10.61 -0.13
N THR A 25 -0.67 9.97 -0.22
CA THR A 25 0.28 9.87 0.91
C THR A 25 1.20 11.09 1.02
N ARG A 26 1.11 12.10 0.13
CA ARG A 26 2.04 13.25 0.13
C ARG A 26 2.03 14.07 1.42
N TYR A 27 0.88 14.20 2.08
CA TYR A 27 0.78 14.94 3.34
C TYR A 27 1.60 14.30 4.46
N ALA A 28 1.84 12.99 4.38
CA ALA A 28 2.56 12.23 5.39
C ALA A 28 4.06 12.10 5.09
N LYS A 29 4.59 12.78 4.06
CA LYS A 29 5.98 12.66 3.60
C LYS A 29 7.03 12.98 4.67
N ASP A 30 6.68 13.83 5.63
CA ASP A 30 7.57 14.28 6.70
C ASP A 30 7.63 13.27 7.86
N HIS A 31 6.79 12.23 7.81
CA HIS A 31 6.85 11.10 8.73
C HIS A 31 7.70 9.98 8.11
N ALA A 32 8.58 9.39 8.91
CA ALA A 32 9.35 8.20 8.54
C ALA A 32 8.42 6.95 8.51
N ILE A 33 7.55 6.89 7.51
CA ILE A 33 6.59 5.81 7.23
C ILE A 33 6.88 5.27 5.82
N THR A 34 7.11 3.98 5.72
CA THR A 34 7.39 3.27 4.47
C THR A 34 6.12 2.60 3.96
N ILE A 35 5.77 2.88 2.70
CA ILE A 35 4.61 2.26 2.02
C ILE A 35 5.12 1.48 0.80
N ALA A 36 4.82 0.19 0.74
CA ALA A 36 5.16 -0.69 -0.37
C ALA A 36 3.91 -1.04 -1.20
N VAL A 37 4.00 -0.91 -2.53
CA VAL A 37 2.88 -1.18 -3.44
C VAL A 37 3.38 -2.10 -4.55
N MET A 38 2.85 -3.32 -4.58
CA MET A 38 3.30 -4.38 -5.49
C MET A 38 2.19 -4.76 -6.47
N GLY A 39 2.51 -4.81 -7.76
CA GLY A 39 1.51 -5.08 -8.80
C GLY A 39 1.07 -6.54 -8.90
N CYS A 40 1.75 -7.48 -8.22
CA CYS A 40 1.46 -8.90 -8.36
C CYS A 40 1.53 -9.65 -7.02
N ARG A 41 0.62 -10.61 -6.85
CA ARG A 41 0.53 -11.53 -5.71
C ARG A 41 1.77 -12.42 -5.50
N VAL A 42 2.60 -12.64 -6.53
CA VAL A 42 3.70 -13.63 -6.46
C VAL A 42 4.77 -13.21 -5.48
N ASN A 43 5.23 -11.96 -5.55
CA ASN A 43 6.24 -11.42 -4.63
C ASN A 43 5.64 -10.42 -3.62
N GLY A 44 4.39 -9.98 -3.84
CA GLY A 44 3.71 -8.98 -3.02
C GLY A 44 3.73 -9.24 -1.50
N PRO A 45 3.31 -10.42 -1.02
CA PRO A 45 3.26 -10.70 0.41
C PRO A 45 4.62 -10.53 1.11
N GLY A 46 5.69 -11.15 0.61
CA GLY A 46 7.01 -11.08 1.24
C GLY A 46 7.71 -9.72 1.08
N GLU A 47 7.64 -9.12 -0.12
CA GLU A 47 8.32 -7.83 -0.38
C GLU A 47 7.70 -6.63 0.34
N THR A 48 6.53 -6.82 0.94
CA THR A 48 5.85 -5.76 1.70
C THR A 48 6.00 -5.91 3.22
N ASP A 49 6.65 -6.97 3.73
CA ASP A 49 6.78 -7.25 5.17
C ASP A 49 7.65 -6.20 5.89
N ASP A 50 8.64 -5.66 5.18
CA ASP A 50 9.55 -4.63 5.70
C ASP A 50 8.94 -3.21 5.70
N ALA A 51 7.74 -3.03 5.14
CA ALA A 51 7.07 -1.74 5.08
C ALA A 51 6.10 -1.55 6.26
N ASP A 52 5.96 -0.31 6.74
CA ASP A 52 4.93 0.02 7.73
C ASP A 52 3.53 -0.28 7.17
N LEU A 53 3.32 -0.04 5.88
CA LEU A 53 2.10 -0.40 5.15
C LEU A 53 2.44 -1.11 3.84
N GLY A 54 1.77 -2.22 3.58
CA GLY A 54 1.97 -3.06 2.40
C GLY A 54 0.71 -3.23 1.58
N LEU A 55 0.81 -3.09 0.26
CA LEU A 55 -0.26 -3.35 -0.68
C LEU A 55 0.20 -4.28 -1.79
N TRP A 56 -0.65 -5.25 -2.16
CA TRP A 56 -0.45 -5.99 -3.41
C TRP A 56 -1.75 -6.31 -4.15
N CYS A 57 -1.69 -6.15 -5.47
CA CYS A 57 -2.83 -6.30 -6.36
C CYS A 57 -3.14 -7.77 -6.65
N GLY A 58 -4.42 -8.10 -6.52
CA GLY A 58 -5.06 -9.27 -7.13
C GLY A 58 -5.98 -8.85 -8.28
N PRO A 59 -6.69 -9.80 -8.92
CA PRO A 59 -7.53 -9.51 -10.08
C PRO A 59 -8.63 -8.47 -9.81
N ASN A 60 -9.34 -8.59 -8.69
CA ASN A 60 -10.50 -7.74 -8.36
C ASN A 60 -10.36 -7.01 -7.02
N PHE A 61 -9.25 -7.22 -6.32
CA PHE A 61 -9.03 -6.69 -4.98
C PHE A 61 -7.56 -6.36 -4.76
N VAL A 62 -7.30 -5.54 -3.76
CA VAL A 62 -5.98 -5.18 -3.27
C VAL A 62 -5.90 -5.62 -1.83
N ASN A 63 -4.84 -6.33 -1.50
CA ASN A 63 -4.57 -6.74 -0.13
C ASN A 63 -3.87 -5.59 0.58
N LEU A 64 -4.23 -5.37 1.84
CA LEU A 64 -3.64 -4.38 2.72
C LEU A 64 -3.08 -5.07 3.95
N LYS A 65 -1.90 -4.65 4.36
CA LYS A 65 -1.28 -5.10 5.60
C LYS A 65 -0.52 -3.97 6.27
N ARG A 66 -0.19 -4.18 7.55
CA ARG A 66 0.62 -3.28 8.37
C ARG A 66 1.78 -4.07 8.98
N GLY A 67 3.01 -3.76 8.59
CA GLY A 67 4.16 -4.62 8.88
C GLY A 67 3.88 -6.04 8.37
N GLY A 68 3.96 -7.03 9.26
CA GLY A 68 3.62 -8.43 8.96
C GLY A 68 2.15 -8.83 9.17
N GLU A 69 1.27 -7.92 9.61
CA GLU A 69 -0.14 -8.22 9.92
C GLU A 69 -1.07 -7.92 8.75
N GLU A 70 -1.71 -8.95 8.18
CA GLU A 70 -2.74 -8.78 7.16
C GLU A 70 -3.99 -8.11 7.73
N LEU A 71 -4.35 -6.95 7.19
CA LEU A 71 -5.55 -6.20 7.60
C LEU A 71 -6.79 -6.60 6.79
N GLY A 72 -6.58 -7.10 5.58
CA GLY A 72 -7.64 -7.65 4.73
C GLY A 72 -7.43 -7.41 3.25
N ALA A 73 -8.43 -7.80 2.48
CA ALA A 73 -8.51 -7.60 1.03
C ALA A 73 -9.71 -6.73 0.69
N PHE A 74 -9.48 -5.67 -0.09
CA PHE A 74 -10.49 -4.66 -0.40
C PHE A 74 -10.61 -4.46 -1.90
N PRO A 75 -11.79 -4.13 -2.43
CA PRO A 75 -11.94 -3.67 -3.80
C PRO A 75 -11.05 -2.45 -4.11
N TYR A 76 -10.66 -2.27 -5.37
CA TYR A 76 -9.88 -1.10 -5.80
C TYR A 76 -10.57 0.25 -5.48
N THR A 77 -11.90 0.25 -5.38
CA THR A 77 -12.69 1.44 -5.01
C THR A 77 -12.61 1.77 -3.52
N GLU A 78 -12.25 0.81 -2.68
CA GLU A 78 -12.25 0.96 -1.21
C GLU A 78 -10.84 0.96 -0.61
N ILE A 79 -9.82 0.55 -1.38
CA ILE A 79 -8.46 0.43 -0.83
C ILE A 79 -7.87 1.77 -0.39
N LEU A 80 -8.13 2.86 -1.12
CA LEU A 80 -7.58 4.18 -0.78
C LEU A 80 -8.09 4.73 0.55
N PRO A 81 -9.41 4.74 0.85
CA PRO A 81 -9.87 5.17 2.17
C PRO A 81 -9.37 4.27 3.30
N GLN A 82 -9.26 2.95 3.08
CA GLN A 82 -8.68 2.04 4.08
C GLN A 82 -7.20 2.33 4.33
N LEU A 83 -6.41 2.50 3.27
CA LEU A 83 -5.00 2.86 3.37
C LEU A 83 -4.80 4.19 4.09
N LYS A 84 -5.62 5.20 3.78
CA LYS A 84 -5.56 6.50 4.44
C LYS A 84 -5.85 6.38 5.94
N ALA A 85 -6.86 5.62 6.33
CA ALA A 85 -7.20 5.43 7.73
C ALA A 85 -6.04 4.79 8.52
N GLU A 86 -5.35 3.81 7.93
CA GLU A 86 -4.18 3.19 8.56
C GLU A 86 -2.96 4.12 8.59
N LEU A 87 -2.74 4.90 7.52
CA LEU A 87 -1.68 5.91 7.50
C LEU A 87 -1.90 6.98 8.57
N ASP A 88 -3.13 7.48 8.74
CA ASP A 88 -3.46 8.47 9.77
C ASP A 88 -3.19 7.94 11.18
N LYS A 89 -3.49 6.65 11.44
CA LYS A 89 -3.16 5.99 12.71
C LYS A 89 -1.65 5.94 12.95
N LEU A 90 -0.86 5.60 11.93
CA LEU A 90 0.61 5.56 12.04
C LEU A 90 1.22 6.95 12.24
N VAL A 91 0.72 7.95 11.52
CA VAL A 91 1.12 9.35 11.68
C VAL A 91 0.84 9.82 13.11
N ALA A 92 -0.36 9.58 13.62
CA ALA A 92 -0.74 9.94 14.98
C ALA A 92 0.12 9.22 16.03
N ALA A 93 0.38 7.92 15.85
CA ALA A 93 1.24 7.16 16.75
C ALA A 93 2.68 7.70 16.78
N LYS A 94 3.28 7.99 15.61
CA LYS A 94 4.65 8.53 15.55
C LYS A 94 4.75 9.97 16.09
N ALA A 95 3.71 10.78 15.94
CA ALA A 95 3.67 12.13 16.51
C ALA A 95 3.67 12.14 18.06
N GLN A 96 3.25 11.05 18.70
CA GLN A 96 3.27 10.91 20.17
C GLN A 96 4.64 10.44 20.70
N HIS A 97 5.55 10.03 19.82
CA HIS A 97 6.87 9.48 20.16
C HIS A 97 8.05 10.34 19.64
N ALA A 98 7.77 11.51 19.07
CA ALA A 98 8.75 12.50 18.62
C ALA A 98 8.86 13.66 19.62
#